data_AF-A0A965L9E2-F1
#
_entry.id   AF-A0A965L9E2-F1
#
_cell.length_a   1.000
_cell.length_b   1.000
_cell.length_c   1.000
_cell.angle_alpha   90.00
_cell.angle_beta   90.00
_cell.angle_gamma   90.00
#
_symmetry.space_group_name_H-M   'P 1'
#
loop_
_entity.id
_entity.type
_entity.pdbx_description
1 polymer ?
#
loop_
_entity_poly.entity_id
_entity_poly.type
_entity_poly.pdbx_seq_one_letter_code
_entity_poly.pdbx_strand_id
1 'polypeptide(L)' 'MHIHKSVTAKRIHRLAKQSMFGLDSPGVCVACGDDADGVEPDAEGYTCETCGEDSVFGAEQLLFVVTP' A
#
# COMPACT_ATOMS: atom_id res chain seq x y z
N MET A 1 2.86 9.92 -10.87
CA MET A 1 2.36 8.73 -10.18
C MET A 1 0.91 8.52 -10.55
N HIS A 2 0.55 7.39 -11.18
CA HIS A 2 -0.84 7.02 -11.42
C HIS A 2 -1.28 6.12 -10.27
N ILE A 3 -2.38 6.46 -9.60
CA ILE A 3 -2.93 5.67 -8.50
C ILE A 3 -4.14 4.91 -9.03
N HIS A 4 -4.09 3.58 -8.96
CA HIS A 4 -5.17 2.72 -9.37
C HIS A 4 -6.43 3.00 -8.54
N LYS A 5 -7.60 3.02 -9.20
CA LYS A 5 -8.90 3.37 -8.60
C LYS A 5 -9.29 2.56 -7.36
N SER A 6 -8.71 1.37 -7.16
CA SER A 6 -8.96 0.54 -5.97
C SER A 6 -8.20 1.00 -4.73
N VAL A 7 -7.19 1.86 -4.88
CA VAL A 7 -6.35 2.39 -3.80
C VAL A 7 -7.02 3.64 -3.22
N THR A 8 -8.15 3.40 -2.53
CA THR A 8 -8.95 4.47 -1.92
C THR A 8 -8.49 4.79 -0.50
N ALA A 9 -8.63 6.04 -0.04
CA ALA A 9 -8.32 6.42 1.34
C ALA A 9 -8.99 5.51 2.38
N LYS A 10 -10.26 5.13 2.16
CA LYS A 10 -10.98 4.20 3.06
C LYS A 10 -10.30 2.84 3.15
N ARG A 11 -9.82 2.29 2.03
CA ARG A 11 -9.06 1.03 2.01
C ARG A 11 -7.74 1.19 2.78
N ILE A 12 -7.01 2.27 2.52
CA ILE A 12 -5.70 2.51 3.14
C ILE A 12 -5.83 2.72 4.65
N HIS A 13 -6.81 3.49 5.13
CA HIS A 13 -7.07 3.62 6.56
C HIS A 13 -7.36 2.28 7.25
N ARG A 14 -8.03 1.33 6.56
CA ARG A 14 -8.28 -0.02 7.10
C ARG A 14 -6.97 -0.80 7.21
N LEU A 15 -6.15 -0.79 6.16
CA LEU A 15 -4.87 -1.51 6.12
C LEU A 15 -3.88 -0.94 7.13
N ALA A 16 -3.77 0.38 7.25
CA ALA A 16 -2.91 1.02 8.26
C ALA A 16 -3.35 0.66 9.69
N LYS A 17 -4.66 0.59 9.96
CA LYS A 17 -5.14 0.09 11.27
C LYS A 17 -4.77 -1.38 11.50
N GLN A 18 -4.83 -2.22 10.47
CA GLN A 18 -4.45 -3.62 10.55
C GLN A 18 -2.94 -3.77 10.81
N SER A 19 -2.11 -2.97 10.15
CA SER A 19 -0.66 -2.88 10.39
C SER A 19 -0.34 -2.42 11.82
N MET A 20 -0.99 -1.37 12.31
CA MET A 20 -0.73 -0.81 13.65
C MET A 20 -1.15 -1.70 14.82
N PHE A 21 -2.27 -2.43 14.70
CA PHE A 21 -2.88 -3.16 15.82
C PHE A 21 -2.94 -4.68 15.62
N GLY A 22 -2.54 -5.15 14.44
CA GLY A 22 -2.46 -6.56 14.09
C GLY A 22 -1.03 -7.08 14.10
N LEU A 23 -0.83 -8.21 13.43
CA LEU A 23 0.48 -8.83 13.22
C LEU A 23 0.88 -8.86 11.74
N ASP A 24 0.04 -8.28 10.88
CA ASP A 24 0.25 -8.25 9.44
C ASP A 24 1.08 -7.02 9.06
N SER A 25 1.78 -7.08 7.93
CA SER A 25 2.54 -5.97 7.36
C SER A 25 2.05 -5.70 5.93
N PRO A 26 0.86 -5.10 5.77
CA PRO A 26 0.23 -4.92 4.47
C PRO A 26 0.88 -3.77 3.68
N GLY A 27 1.09 -4.01 2.40
CA GLY A 27 1.37 -3.00 1.38
C GLY A 27 0.38 -3.08 0.23
N VAL A 28 0.38 -2.05 -0.63
CA VAL A 28 -0.45 -2.03 -1.84
C VAL A 28 0.36 -1.48 -3.00
N CYS A 29 0.26 -2.14 -4.15
CA CYS A 29 0.76 -1.61 -5.40
C CYS A 29 -0.13 -0.45 -5.88
N VAL A 30 0.42 0.76 -6.00
CA VAL A 30 -0.35 1.92 -6.47
C VAL A 30 -0.65 1.86 -7.96
N ALA A 31 0.13 1.12 -8.76
CA ALA A 31 -0.06 1.03 -10.20
C ALA A 31 -1.20 0.09 -10.61
N CYS A 32 -1.25 -1.12 -10.05
CA CYS A 32 -2.27 -2.13 -10.38
C CYS A 32 -3.32 -2.32 -9.28
N GLY A 33 -3.06 -1.84 -8.06
CA GLY A 33 -3.98 -1.91 -6.93
C GLY A 33 -3.97 -3.22 -6.16
N ASP A 34 -3.05 -4.14 -6.46
CA ASP A 34 -2.94 -5.44 -5.81
C ASP A 34 -2.34 -5.33 -4.40
N ASP A 35 -2.70 -6.28 -3.53
CA ASP A 35 -2.17 -6.35 -2.16
C ASP A 35 -0.77 -6.97 -2.16
N ALA A 36 0.05 -6.59 -1.17
CA ALA A 36 1.35 -7.17 -0.89
C ALA A 36 1.49 -7.41 0.62
N ASP A 37 2.16 -8.50 1.01
CA ASP A 37 2.38 -8.88 2.40
C ASP A 37 3.86 -8.75 2.79
N GLY A 38 4.14 -8.58 4.08
CA GLY A 38 5.52 -8.45 4.59
C GLY A 38 6.18 -7.12 4.21
N VAL A 39 5.38 -6.09 3.93
CA VAL A 39 5.85 -4.78 3.47
C VAL A 39 6.05 -3.86 4.68
N GLU A 40 7.23 -3.24 4.78
CA GLU A 40 7.51 -2.26 5.83
C GLU A 40 6.47 -1.10 5.79
N PRO A 41 6.01 -0.58 6.95
CA PRO A 41 5.02 0.49 7.02
C PRO A 41 5.35 1.73 6.17
N ASP A 42 6.64 2.05 6.08
CA ASP A 42 7.22 3.18 5.36
C ASP A 42 7.83 2.81 4.00
N ALA A 43 7.63 1.57 3.52
CA ALA A 43 8.16 1.14 2.24
C ALA A 43 7.64 2.01 1.08
N GLU A 44 8.54 2.30 0.14
CA GLU A 44 8.26 3.01 -1.10
C GLU A 44 8.91 2.28 -2.28
N GLY A 45 8.13 2.04 -3.33
CA GLY A 45 8.66 1.55 -4.61
C GLY A 45 9.20 0.12 -4.58
N TYR A 46 8.67 -0.75 -3.73
CA TYR A 46 8.98 -2.19 -3.83
C TYR A 46 8.39 -2.75 -5.15
N THR A 47 9.05 -3.75 -5.73
CA THR A 47 8.60 -4.40 -6.96
C THR A 47 7.32 -5.19 -6.70
N CYS A 48 6.26 -4.89 -7.44
CA CYS A 48 5.00 -5.64 -7.37
C CYS A 48 5.14 -7.01 -8.03
N GLU A 49 4.79 -8.09 -7.30
CA GLU A 49 4.82 -9.46 -7.84
C GLU A 49 3.78 -9.72 -8.95
N THR A 50 2.75 -8.88 -9.04
CA THR A 50 1.64 -9.04 -9.99
C THR A 50 1.85 -8.28 -11.29
N CYS A 51 2.29 -7.01 -11.25
CA CYS A 51 2.51 -6.20 -12.45
C CYS A 51 3.97 -5.92 -12.78
N GLY A 52 4.91 -6.23 -11.89
CA GLY A 52 6.35 -6.01 -12.07
C GLY A 52 6.81 -4.57 -11.93
N GLU A 53 5.92 -3.63 -11.60
CA GLU A 53 6.30 -2.22 -11.39
C GLU A 53 6.80 -1.97 -9.96
N ASP A 54 7.81 -1.12 -9.82
CA ASP A 54 8.35 -0.63 -8.54
C ASP A 54 7.40 0.41 -7.91
N SER A 55 6.28 -0.09 -7.41
CA SER A 55 5.12 0.73 -7.03
C SER A 55 4.34 0.17 -5.84
N VAL A 56 4.90 -0.78 -5.09
CA VAL A 56 4.36 -1.22 -3.80
C VAL A 56 4.80 -0.25 -2.71
N PHE A 57 3.83 0.20 -1.92
CA PHE A 57 4.02 1.08 -0.77
C PHE A 57 3.44 0.45 0.48
N GLY A 58 4.06 0.73 1.64
CA GLY A 58 3.52 0.36 2.95
C GLY A 58 2.18 1.06 3.24
N ALA A 59 1.32 0.44 4.06
CA ALA A 59 -0.01 0.96 4.35
C ALA A 59 0.01 2.36 5.02
N GLU A 60 0.98 2.63 5.89
CA GLU A 60 1.17 3.91 6.55
C GLU A 60 1.71 4.97 5.59
N GLN A 61 2.68 4.60 4.76
CA GLN A 61 3.18 5.50 3.72
C GLN A 61 2.07 5.94 2.76
N LEU A 62 1.17 5.02 2.43
CA LEU A 62 0.02 5.32 1.60
C LEU A 62 -0.90 6.39 2.20
N LEU A 63 -0.94 6.57 3.53
CA LEU A 63 -1.70 7.67 4.15
C LEU A 63 -1.18 9.04 3.73
N PHE A 64 0.12 9.20 3.43
CA PHE A 64 0.66 10.47 2.91
C PHE A 64 0.43 10.63 1.40
N VAL A 65 0.24 9.51 0.69
CA VAL A 65 0.08 9.47 -0.76
C VAL A 65 -1.38 9.67 -1.19
N VAL A 66 -2.33 9.04 -0.49
CA VAL A 66 -3.76 9.02 -0.90
C VAL A 66 -4.65 9.97 -0.10
N THR A 67 -4.11 10.62 0.93
CA THR A 67 -4.84 11.57 1.78
C THR A 67 -4.21 12.95 1.61
N PRO A 68 -4.98 13.99 1.24
CA PRO A 68 -4.48 15.36 1.10
C PRO A 68 -4.12 16.01 2.44
#